data_AF-A0A7R9ZAZ3-F1
#
_entry.id   AF-A0A7R9ZAZ3-F1
#
_cell.length_a   1.000
_cell.length_b   1.000
_cell.length_c   1.000
_cell.angle_alpha   90.00
_cell.angle_beta   90.00
_cell.angle_gamma   90.00
#
_symmetry.space_group_name_H-M   'P 1'
#
loop_
_entity.id
_entity.type
_entity.pdbx_description
1 polymer ?
#
loop_
_entity_poly.entity_id
_entity_poly.type
_entity_poly.pdbx_seq_one_letter_code
_entity_poly.pdbx_strand_id
1 'polypeptide(L)'
;KTWAAAPVLLEYLVLKDGLRNLDCKNIEADSVLDMAVDPDRTITTTSKPLHLLELGGGTGFLSVGLSKALQRSSLQSSMHGYGTKIMCTDMDRGTVKNMRHNVCDNKVTKTVAIEKLEWGKDVGGEKFSKALEREFKAKNALRNPSVDDLDPIMMLTHVIGSDVHYGETTLGPLSSVVSSIKLRNPDIQVILMMKERSPDAVADLVGEIERKVNEGLCNNNFTVHVRDVIQSGVP
;
A
#
# COMPACT_ATOMS: atom_id res chain seq x y z
N LYS A 1 -25.03 -1.20 9.27
CA LYS A 1 -24.01 -2.26 9.47
C LYS A 1 -22.66 -1.57 9.54
N THR A 2 -21.90 -1.74 10.61
CA THR A 2 -20.56 -1.14 10.77
C THR A 2 -19.58 -1.90 9.89
N TRP A 3 -19.20 -1.32 8.77
CA TRP A 3 -18.17 -1.87 7.90
C TRP A 3 -16.78 -1.53 8.45
N ALA A 4 -15.85 -2.49 8.35
CA ALA A 4 -14.44 -2.26 8.62
C ALA A 4 -13.72 -1.96 7.30
N ALA A 5 -12.79 -1.01 7.30
CA ALA A 5 -12.05 -0.61 6.10
C ALA A 5 -11.18 -1.75 5.53
N ALA A 6 -10.61 -2.61 6.37
CA ALA A 6 -9.66 -3.63 5.92
C ALA A 6 -10.27 -4.71 5.01
N PRO A 7 -11.46 -5.30 5.31
CA PRO A 7 -12.15 -6.18 4.37
C PRO A 7 -12.49 -5.54 3.03
N VAL A 8 -12.97 -4.29 3.04
CA VAL A 8 -13.34 -3.57 1.82
C VAL A 8 -12.10 -3.25 0.97
N LEU A 9 -10.99 -2.87 1.62
CA LEU A 9 -9.72 -2.65 0.93
C LEU A 9 -9.17 -3.94 0.35
N LEU A 10 -9.26 -5.05 1.08
CA LEU A 10 -8.85 -6.35 0.57
C LEU A 10 -9.66 -6.75 -0.67
N GLU A 11 -10.98 -6.55 -0.65
CA GLU A 11 -11.83 -6.75 -1.82
C GLU A 11 -11.42 -5.87 -3.00
N TYR A 12 -11.17 -4.58 -2.76
CA TYR A 12 -10.73 -3.64 -3.78
C TYR A 12 -9.41 -4.05 -4.43
N LEU A 13 -8.40 -4.41 -3.61
CA LEU A 13 -7.08 -4.82 -4.09
C LEU A 13 -7.14 -6.12 -4.89
N VAL A 14 -8.00 -7.08 -4.50
CA VAL A 14 -8.04 -8.42 -5.11
C VAL A 14 -9.00 -8.51 -6.28
N LEU A 15 -10.16 -7.85 -6.21
CA LEU A 15 -11.26 -8.03 -7.17
C LEU A 15 -11.49 -6.82 -8.10
N LYS A 16 -11.05 -5.61 -7.70
CA LYS A 16 -11.36 -4.36 -8.41
C LYS A 16 -10.13 -3.65 -8.95
N ASP A 17 -9.16 -4.44 -9.41
CA ASP A 17 -7.95 -3.97 -10.11
C ASP A 17 -7.00 -3.07 -9.30
N GLY A 18 -7.16 -2.97 -7.98
CA GLY A 18 -6.32 -2.11 -7.13
C GLY A 18 -4.84 -2.46 -7.06
N LEU A 19 -4.41 -3.59 -7.66
CA LEU A 19 -3.00 -3.99 -7.78
C LEU A 19 -2.47 -3.93 -9.23
N ARG A 20 -3.30 -3.51 -10.19
CA ARG A 20 -2.84 -3.31 -11.57
C ARG A 20 -2.01 -2.03 -11.62
N ASN A 21 -0.96 -2.02 -12.44
CA ASN A 21 -0.27 -0.78 -12.77
C ASN A 21 -1.27 0.10 -13.53
N LEU A 22 -1.77 1.14 -12.87
CA LEU A 22 -2.40 2.27 -13.54
C LEU A 22 -1.27 2.98 -14.29
N ASP A 23 -0.96 2.53 -15.50
CA ASP A 23 -0.12 3.31 -16.40
C ASP A 23 -0.79 4.67 -16.54
N CYS A 24 -0.12 5.72 -16.05
CA CYS A 24 -0.55 7.10 -16.08
C CYS A 24 -0.94 7.50 -17.50
N LYS A 25 -2.22 7.33 -17.85
CA LYS A 25 -2.86 7.98 -18.98
C LYS A 25 -4.18 8.51 -18.46
N ASN A 26 -4.17 9.83 -18.21
CA ASN A 26 -5.33 10.72 -18.17
C ASN A 26 -6.64 10.00 -17.83
N ILE A 27 -6.83 9.69 -16.54
CA ILE A 27 -8.19 9.65 -16.03
C ILE A 27 -8.56 11.13 -15.96
N GLU A 28 -9.23 11.60 -17.02
CA GLU A 28 -9.88 12.89 -17.02
C GLU A 28 -10.60 13.05 -15.69
N ALA A 29 -10.31 14.16 -15.02
CA ALA A 29 -11.02 14.59 -13.84
C ALA A 29 -12.49 14.74 -14.22
N ASP A 30 -13.29 13.70 -13.97
CA ASP A 30 -14.75 13.72 -13.78
C ASP A 30 -15.30 12.28 -13.93
N SER A 31 -15.26 11.50 -12.84
CA SER A 31 -16.27 10.49 -12.47
C SER A 31 -15.72 9.60 -11.36
N VAL A 32 -16.10 9.91 -10.12
CA VAL A 32 -15.81 9.10 -8.93
C VAL A 32 -16.84 7.95 -8.77
N LEU A 33 -17.72 7.70 -9.76
CA LEU A 33 -18.87 6.81 -9.55
C LEU A 33 -19.13 5.71 -10.60
N ASP A 34 -18.45 5.65 -11.74
CA ASP A 34 -18.66 4.56 -12.70
C ASP A 34 -17.45 3.63 -12.82
N MET A 35 -17.41 2.60 -11.98
CA MET A 35 -16.61 1.40 -12.27
C MET A 35 -17.52 0.17 -12.16
N ALA A 36 -18.39 0.02 -13.16
CA ALA A 36 -19.11 -1.22 -13.39
C ALA A 36 -18.10 -2.35 -13.58
N VAL A 37 -18.29 -3.41 -12.79
CA VAL A 37 -17.51 -4.65 -12.80
C VAL A 37 -17.75 -5.38 -14.12
N ASP A 38 -16.68 -5.69 -14.85
CA ASP A 38 -16.71 -6.66 -15.94
C ASP A 38 -16.28 -8.02 -15.38
N PRO A 39 -17.22 -8.94 -15.11
CA PRO A 39 -16.93 -10.21 -14.42
C PRO A 39 -16.06 -11.17 -15.23
N ASP A 40 -15.85 -10.92 -16.52
CA ASP A 40 -15.03 -11.76 -17.41
C ASP A 40 -13.59 -11.23 -17.61
N ARG A 41 -13.18 -10.15 -16.93
CA ARG A 41 -11.82 -9.61 -17.06
C ARG A 41 -10.82 -10.34 -16.15
N THR A 42 -10.13 -11.33 -16.74
CA THR A 42 -8.91 -11.93 -16.16
C THR A 42 -7.92 -10.87 -15.68
N ILE A 43 -7.47 -10.98 -14.43
CA ILE A 43 -6.35 -10.20 -13.88
C ILE A 43 -5.11 -10.56 -14.71
N THR A 44 -4.77 -9.74 -15.70
CA THR A 44 -3.45 -9.78 -16.32
C THR A 44 -2.48 -9.29 -15.26
N THR A 45 -1.91 -10.24 -14.51
CA THR A 45 -0.85 -9.97 -13.54
C THR A 45 0.27 -9.24 -14.27
N THR A 46 0.60 -8.04 -13.78
CA THR A 46 1.72 -7.26 -14.29
C THR A 46 2.97 -8.15 -14.25
N SER A 47 3.81 -8.10 -15.29
CA SER A 47 5.04 -8.90 -15.40
C SER A 47 6.14 -8.46 -14.41
N LYS A 48 5.79 -7.69 -13.37
CA LYS A 48 6.68 -7.09 -12.39
C LYS A 48 6.35 -7.61 -10.98
N PRO A 49 7.36 -7.80 -10.12
CA PRO A 49 7.12 -8.21 -8.74
C PRO A 49 6.35 -7.12 -7.99
N LEU A 50 5.31 -7.53 -7.27
CA LEU A 50 4.53 -6.64 -6.42
C LEU A 50 5.18 -6.53 -5.05
N HIS A 51 5.77 -5.38 -4.76
CA HIS A 51 6.30 -5.05 -3.44
C HIS A 51 5.40 -4.00 -2.79
N LEU A 52 4.81 -4.37 -1.66
CA LEU A 52 3.83 -3.55 -0.95
C LEU A 52 4.35 -3.16 0.43
N LEU A 53 4.07 -1.92 0.81
CA LEU A 53 4.22 -1.44 2.18
C LEU A 53 2.82 -1.22 2.78
N GLU A 54 2.51 -1.91 3.88
CA GLU A 54 1.30 -1.62 4.66
C GLU A 54 1.67 -0.71 5.85
N LEU A 55 1.04 0.47 5.90
CA LEU A 55 1.13 1.41 7.02
C LEU A 55 0.04 1.10 8.05
N GLY A 56 0.41 1.06 9.33
CA GLY A 56 -0.55 0.89 10.43
C GLY A 56 -1.31 -0.43 10.34
N GLY A 57 -0.59 -1.53 10.10
CA GLY A 57 -1.19 -2.82 9.76
C GLY A 57 -1.93 -3.50 10.92
N GLY A 58 -1.82 -3.00 12.16
CA GLY A 58 -2.56 -3.54 13.29
C GLY A 58 -2.26 -5.03 13.51
N THR A 59 -3.28 -5.86 13.38
CA THR A 59 -3.14 -7.33 13.52
C THR A 59 -2.52 -8.01 12.30
N GLY A 60 -2.28 -7.29 11.20
CA GLY A 60 -1.83 -7.82 9.91
C GLY A 60 -2.94 -8.46 9.09
N PHE A 61 -4.22 -8.20 9.41
CA PHE A 61 -5.37 -8.80 8.71
C PHE A 61 -5.29 -8.59 7.19
N LEU A 62 -5.02 -7.36 6.75
CA LEU A 62 -4.94 -7.01 5.33
C LEU A 62 -3.76 -7.73 4.66
N SER A 63 -2.54 -7.60 5.19
CA SER A 63 -1.36 -8.33 4.71
C SER A 63 -1.55 -9.84 4.61
N VAL A 64 -2.13 -10.47 5.64
CA VAL A 64 -2.40 -11.91 5.66
C VAL A 64 -3.44 -12.29 4.61
N GLY A 65 -4.55 -11.56 4.54
CA GLY A 65 -5.63 -11.79 3.58
C GLY A 65 -5.14 -11.64 2.14
N LEU A 66 -4.38 -10.57 1.88
CA LEU A 66 -3.82 -10.27 0.57
C LEU A 66 -2.81 -11.33 0.13
N SER A 67 -1.91 -11.73 1.03
CA SER A 67 -0.96 -12.83 0.77
C SER A 67 -1.66 -14.11 0.35
N LYS A 68 -2.73 -14.52 1.08
CA LYS A 68 -3.51 -15.71 0.75
C LYS A 68 -4.27 -15.58 -0.58
N ALA A 69 -4.85 -14.41 -0.85
CA ALA A 69 -5.55 -14.16 -2.10
C ALA A 69 -4.61 -14.29 -3.31
N LEU A 70 -3.42 -13.67 -3.23
CA LEU A 70 -2.43 -13.70 -4.31
C LEU A 70 -1.78 -15.08 -4.49
N GLN A 71 -1.65 -15.87 -3.41
CA GLN A 71 -1.22 -17.27 -3.50
C GLN A 71 -2.23 -18.15 -4.26
N ARG A 72 -3.53 -17.89 -4.11
CA ARG A 72 -4.57 -18.63 -4.85
C ARG A 72 -4.55 -18.30 -6.33
N SER A 73 -4.32 -17.04 -6.70
CA SER A 73 -4.25 -16.61 -8.10
C SER A 73 -2.97 -17.06 -8.81
N SER A 74 -1.84 -17.16 -8.09
CA SER A 74 -0.54 -17.58 -8.65
C SER A 74 -0.40 -19.08 -8.89
N LEU A 75 -1.37 -19.91 -8.45
CA LEU A 75 -1.42 -21.33 -8.80
C LEU A 75 -1.63 -21.58 -10.32
N GLN A 76 -1.95 -20.55 -11.12
CA GLN A 76 -2.10 -20.66 -12.57
C GLN A 76 -0.92 -20.13 -13.42
N SER A 77 0.09 -19.47 -12.83
CA SER A 77 1.21 -18.87 -13.59
C SER A 77 2.58 -19.38 -13.13
N SER A 78 2.77 -20.69 -13.24
CA SER A 78 3.97 -21.43 -12.81
C SER A 78 5.27 -21.19 -13.61
N MET A 79 5.37 -20.16 -14.47
CA MET A 79 6.56 -19.94 -15.30
C MET A 79 7.39 -18.67 -15.04
N HIS A 80 6.91 -17.69 -14.28
CA HIS A 80 7.71 -16.45 -14.04
C HIS A 80 7.62 -16.04 -12.57
N GLY A 81 8.63 -16.45 -11.78
CA GLY A 81 8.71 -16.34 -10.32
C GLY A 81 8.84 -14.94 -9.71
N TYR A 82 8.04 -13.98 -10.17
CA TYR A 82 7.92 -12.66 -9.55
C TYR A 82 7.02 -12.77 -8.31
N GLY A 83 7.62 -13.09 -7.17
CA GLY A 83 6.89 -13.26 -5.92
C GLY A 83 6.44 -11.92 -5.33
N THR A 84 5.17 -11.81 -4.95
CA THR A 84 4.70 -10.70 -4.12
C THR A 84 5.42 -10.71 -2.78
N LYS A 85 5.78 -9.53 -2.30
CA LYS A 85 6.29 -9.31 -0.95
C LYS A 85 5.53 -8.14 -0.31
N ILE A 86 5.14 -8.31 0.94
CA ILE A 86 4.40 -7.32 1.71
C ILE A 86 5.20 -7.03 2.98
N MET A 87 5.56 -5.77 3.21
CA MET A 87 6.11 -5.31 4.47
C MET A 87 4.99 -4.69 5.29
N CYS A 88 4.54 -5.41 6.32
CA CYS A 88 3.49 -4.98 7.22
C CYS A 88 4.09 -4.24 8.41
N THR A 89 3.67 -3.00 8.64
CA THR A 89 4.30 -2.12 9.64
C THR A 89 3.33 -1.56 10.65
N ASP A 90 3.78 -1.43 11.89
CA ASP A 90 3.04 -0.74 12.96
C ASP A 90 4.03 -0.12 13.96
N MET A 91 3.60 0.91 14.70
CA MET A 91 4.44 1.57 15.70
C MET A 91 4.39 0.83 17.05
N ASP A 92 3.27 0.20 17.40
CA ASP A 92 3.10 -0.39 18.73
C ASP A 92 3.77 -1.76 18.83
N ARG A 93 4.59 -1.95 19.86
CA ARG A 93 5.36 -3.19 20.03
C ARG A 93 4.46 -4.39 20.33
N GLY A 94 3.37 -4.19 21.07
CA GLY A 94 2.39 -5.24 21.38
C GLY A 94 1.64 -5.68 20.13
N THR A 95 1.19 -4.72 19.33
CA THR A 95 0.57 -4.91 18.03
C THR A 95 1.49 -5.65 17.06
N VAL A 96 2.75 -5.23 16.92
CA VAL A 96 3.76 -5.93 16.11
C VAL A 96 3.97 -7.36 16.59
N LYS A 97 4.00 -7.61 17.90
CA LYS A 97 4.10 -8.97 18.44
C LYS A 97 2.89 -9.81 18.03
N ASN A 98 1.67 -9.30 18.15
CA ASN A 98 0.45 -10.00 17.76
C ASN A 98 0.41 -10.26 16.25
N MET A 99 0.81 -9.28 15.44
CA MET A 99 0.96 -9.41 13.99
C MET A 99 1.91 -10.55 13.61
N ARG A 100 3.05 -10.72 14.33
CA ARG A 100 3.97 -11.84 14.13
C ARG A 100 3.32 -13.20 14.37
N HIS A 101 2.51 -13.31 15.43
CA HIS A 101 1.76 -14.55 15.69
C HIS A 101 0.79 -14.83 14.53
N ASN A 102 0.01 -13.83 14.11
CA ASN A 102 -0.95 -14.01 13.03
C ASN A 102 -0.30 -14.42 11.70
N VAL A 103 0.81 -13.80 11.32
CA VAL A 103 1.55 -14.16 10.09
C VAL A 103 2.12 -15.58 10.16
N CYS A 104 2.64 -15.99 11.32
CA CYS A 104 3.13 -17.36 11.55
C CYS A 104 2.00 -18.39 11.51
N ASP A 105 0.91 -18.17 12.26
CA ASP A 105 -0.24 -19.08 12.35
C ASP A 105 -0.91 -19.26 10.98
N ASN A 106 -0.93 -18.20 10.18
CA ASN A 106 -1.46 -18.23 8.82
C ASN A 106 -0.46 -18.72 7.76
N LYS A 107 0.78 -19.07 8.15
CA LYS A 107 1.84 -19.63 7.30
C LYS A 107 2.22 -18.74 6.10
N VAL A 108 2.19 -17.42 6.28
CA VAL A 108 2.47 -16.43 5.22
C VAL A 108 3.82 -15.72 5.38
N THR A 109 4.71 -16.21 6.24
CA THR A 109 6.04 -15.63 6.53
C THR A 109 6.96 -15.49 5.32
N LYS A 110 6.73 -16.25 4.24
CA LYS A 110 7.49 -16.11 2.98
C LYS A 110 7.08 -14.89 2.16
N THR A 111 5.86 -14.39 2.36
CA THR A 111 5.26 -13.28 1.60
C THR A 111 5.15 -12.02 2.44
N VAL A 112 4.83 -12.16 3.72
CA VAL A 112 4.62 -11.04 4.65
C VAL A 112 5.80 -10.94 5.61
N ALA A 113 6.53 -9.83 5.52
CA ALA A 113 7.53 -9.39 6.48
C ALA A 113 6.90 -8.42 7.48
N ILE A 114 7.41 -8.38 8.71
CA ILE A 114 6.86 -7.56 9.77
C ILE A 114 7.94 -6.66 10.34
N GLU A 115 7.68 -5.37 10.32
CA GLU A 115 8.60 -4.35 10.83
C GLU A 115 7.91 -3.39 11.80
N LYS A 116 8.66 -2.92 12.79
CA LYS A 116 8.19 -1.82 13.64
C LYS A 116 8.57 -0.51 12.94
N LEU A 117 7.59 0.37 12.72
CA LEU A 117 7.78 1.64 12.03
C LEU A 117 7.08 2.77 12.78
N GLU A 118 7.83 3.77 13.23
CA GLU A 118 7.28 5.03 13.74
C GLU A 118 7.19 6.06 12.61
N TRP A 119 5.98 6.51 12.30
CA TRP A 119 5.76 7.56 11.30
C TRP A 119 6.49 8.85 11.73
N GLY A 120 7.21 9.46 10.79
CA GLY A 120 7.94 10.73 11.01
C GLY A 120 9.43 10.59 11.35
N LYS A 121 9.85 9.59 12.14
CA LYS A 121 11.27 9.39 12.48
C LYS A 121 11.96 8.31 11.66
N ASP A 122 11.26 7.21 11.39
CA ASP A 122 11.87 6.03 10.78
C ASP A 122 11.71 6.00 9.26
N VAL A 123 10.65 6.61 8.73
CA VAL A 123 10.36 6.59 7.29
C VAL A 123 11.39 7.40 6.54
N GLY A 124 12.05 6.73 5.59
CA GLY A 124 13.10 7.29 4.76
C GLY A 124 14.49 7.29 5.40
N GLY A 125 14.63 6.90 6.67
CA GLY A 125 15.90 6.71 7.33
C GLY A 125 16.64 5.45 6.88
N GLU A 126 17.90 5.33 7.28
CA GLU A 126 18.79 4.21 6.91
C GLU A 126 18.22 2.86 7.36
N LYS A 127 17.64 2.78 8.56
CA LYS A 127 17.06 1.55 9.11
C LYS A 127 15.89 1.04 8.27
N PHE A 128 14.99 1.93 7.86
CA PHE A 128 13.86 1.59 7.00
C PHE A 128 14.33 1.18 5.60
N SER A 129 15.27 1.95 5.04
CA SER A 129 15.87 1.66 3.74
C SER A 129 16.51 0.26 3.72
N LYS A 130 17.32 -0.09 4.74
CA LYS A 130 17.91 -1.42 4.90
C LYS A 130 16.87 -2.53 5.08
N ALA A 131 15.75 -2.24 5.75
CA ALA A 131 14.65 -3.20 5.87
C ALA A 131 14.01 -3.45 4.50
N LEU A 132 13.71 -2.41 3.72
CA LEU A 132 13.19 -2.53 2.36
C LEU A 132 14.15 -3.35 1.50
N GLU A 133 15.44 -3.07 1.55
CA GLU A 133 16.46 -3.83 0.83
C GLU A 133 16.47 -5.31 1.24
N ARG A 134 16.51 -5.59 2.54
CA ARG A 134 16.55 -6.97 3.03
C ARG A 134 15.34 -7.78 2.55
N GLU A 135 14.15 -7.18 2.60
CA GLU A 135 12.91 -7.89 2.23
C GLU A 135 12.68 -7.98 0.73
N PHE A 136 13.12 -6.97 -0.04
CA PHE A 136 12.82 -6.83 -1.47
C PHE A 136 14.02 -7.04 -2.42
N LYS A 137 15.28 -6.79 -2.02
CA LYS A 137 16.48 -7.01 -2.87
C LYS A 137 16.91 -8.48 -2.96
N ALA A 138 16.44 -9.36 -2.07
CA ALA A 138 16.87 -10.76 -1.98
C ALA A 138 16.65 -11.63 -3.24
N LYS A 139 16.06 -11.10 -4.33
CA LYS A 139 15.95 -11.78 -5.64
C LYS A 139 16.42 -10.98 -6.86
N ASN A 140 16.71 -9.69 -6.73
CA ASN A 140 17.14 -8.86 -7.87
C ASN A 140 18.67 -8.85 -8.09
N ALA A 141 19.45 -9.26 -7.10
CA ALA A 141 20.91 -9.31 -7.16
C ALA A 141 21.48 -10.31 -8.20
N LEU A 142 20.65 -11.18 -8.77
CA LEU A 142 21.06 -12.13 -9.81
C LEU A 142 21.06 -11.57 -11.23
N ARG A 143 20.61 -10.31 -11.47
CA ARG A 143 20.43 -9.80 -12.84
C ARG A 143 21.14 -8.52 -13.22
N ASN A 144 21.59 -7.66 -12.29
CA ASN A 144 22.45 -6.51 -12.62
C ASN A 144 23.19 -5.99 -11.38
N PRO A 145 24.54 -6.00 -11.35
CA PRO A 145 25.34 -5.52 -10.22
C PRO A 145 25.41 -3.98 -10.11
N SER A 146 24.73 -3.22 -10.98
CA SER A 146 24.74 -1.75 -10.97
C SER A 146 23.54 -1.12 -10.22
N VAL A 147 22.78 -1.91 -9.46
CA VAL A 147 21.54 -1.49 -8.76
C VAL A 147 21.82 -1.05 -7.31
N ASP A 148 23.08 -1.02 -6.89
CA ASP A 148 23.47 -0.70 -5.52
C ASP A 148 23.18 0.76 -5.11
N ASP A 149 22.98 1.67 -6.06
CA ASP A 149 22.67 3.09 -5.82
C ASP A 149 21.17 3.46 -5.94
N LEU A 150 20.30 2.49 -6.25
CA LEU A 150 18.87 2.76 -6.34
C LEU A 150 18.26 2.86 -4.94
N ASP A 151 17.62 3.99 -4.69
CA ASP A 151 16.82 4.25 -3.50
C ASP A 151 15.87 3.05 -3.23
N PRO A 152 15.94 2.39 -2.05
CA PRO A 152 15.10 1.24 -1.74
C PRO A 152 13.59 1.51 -1.83
N ILE A 153 13.15 2.77 -1.72
CA ILE A 153 11.75 3.16 -1.92
C ILE A 153 11.30 2.95 -3.37
N MET A 154 12.20 3.05 -4.35
CA MET A 154 11.91 2.76 -5.76
C MET A 154 11.55 1.29 -6.02
N MET A 155 11.83 0.42 -5.05
CA MET A 155 11.44 -0.99 -5.12
C MET A 155 9.96 -1.22 -4.82
N LEU A 156 9.31 -0.27 -4.14
CA LEU A 156 7.91 -0.35 -3.78
C LEU A 156 7.03 -0.05 -4.99
N THR A 157 6.00 -0.85 -5.14
CA THR A 157 4.94 -0.64 -6.15
C THR A 157 3.72 0.02 -5.53
N HIS A 158 3.41 -0.31 -4.28
CA HIS A 158 2.23 0.17 -3.59
C HIS A 158 2.53 0.51 -2.12
N VAL A 159 1.88 1.57 -1.63
CA VAL A 159 1.64 1.82 -0.21
C VAL A 159 0.15 1.61 0.05
N ILE A 160 -0.17 0.77 1.02
CA ILE A 160 -1.54 0.49 1.42
C ILE A 160 -1.76 0.83 2.89
N GLY A 161 -2.98 1.20 3.27
CA GLY A 161 -3.34 1.45 4.66
C GLY A 161 -4.85 1.36 4.86
N SER A 162 -5.27 0.81 5.99
CA SER A 162 -6.68 0.70 6.36
C SER A 162 -6.92 1.40 7.70
N ASP A 163 -7.79 2.41 7.71
CA ASP A 163 -8.21 3.17 8.89
C ASP A 163 -7.03 3.81 9.66
N VAL A 164 -6.02 4.24 8.89
CA VAL A 164 -4.74 4.79 9.37
C VAL A 164 -4.81 6.26 9.78
N HIS A 165 -5.90 6.94 9.42
CA HIS A 165 -6.15 8.34 9.75
C HIS A 165 -7.44 8.48 10.53
N TYR A 166 -7.37 9.14 11.68
CA TYR A 166 -8.49 9.29 12.61
C TYR A 166 -8.53 10.67 13.27
N GLY A 167 -7.97 11.69 12.60
CA GLY A 167 -8.00 13.09 13.03
C GLY A 167 -6.62 13.75 13.09
N GLU A 168 -6.56 14.94 13.71
CA GLU A 168 -5.41 15.85 13.74
C GLU A 168 -4.09 15.17 14.12
N THR A 169 -4.12 14.26 15.10
CA THR A 169 -2.91 13.56 15.59
C THR A 169 -2.24 12.69 14.54
N THR A 170 -2.99 12.25 13.52
CA THR A 170 -2.48 11.42 12.42
C THR A 170 -2.28 12.19 11.13
N LEU A 171 -2.88 13.37 10.96
CA LEU A 171 -2.81 14.17 9.74
C LEU A 171 -1.36 14.49 9.38
N GLY A 172 -0.64 15.15 10.29
CA GLY A 172 0.75 15.56 10.08
C GLY A 172 1.69 14.37 9.83
N PRO A 173 1.74 13.37 10.71
CA PRO A 173 2.62 12.21 10.54
C PRO A 173 2.34 11.40 9.27
N LEU A 174 1.07 11.07 8.98
CA LEU A 174 0.72 10.26 7.82
C LEU A 174 0.99 11.00 6.50
N SER A 175 0.60 12.27 6.41
CA SER A 175 0.85 13.07 5.21
C SER A 175 2.34 13.22 4.93
N SER A 176 3.18 13.43 5.96
CA SER A 176 4.64 13.49 5.82
C SER A 176 5.25 12.16 5.35
N VAL A 177 4.74 11.03 5.83
CA VAL A 177 5.20 9.70 5.39
C VAL A 177 4.86 9.46 3.92
N VAL A 178 3.60 9.71 3.55
CA VAL A 178 3.14 9.49 2.17
C VAL A 178 3.85 10.43 1.20
N SER A 179 3.94 11.73 1.52
CA SER A 179 4.63 12.70 0.66
C SER A 179 6.10 12.36 0.49
N SER A 180 6.81 11.99 1.57
CA SER A 180 8.24 11.61 1.51
C SER A 180 8.48 10.39 0.62
N ILE A 181 7.60 9.39 0.70
CA ILE A 181 7.66 8.21 -0.18
C ILE A 181 7.43 8.62 -1.63
N LYS A 182 6.46 9.50 -1.89
CA LYS A 182 6.10 9.95 -3.24
C LYS A 182 7.14 10.83 -3.90
N LEU A 183 7.78 11.72 -3.15
CA LEU A 183 8.90 12.53 -3.65
C LEU A 183 10.08 11.64 -4.09
N ARG A 184 10.29 10.50 -3.42
CA ARG A 184 11.36 9.54 -3.73
C ARG A 184 10.98 8.52 -4.80
N ASN A 185 9.69 8.19 -4.92
CA ASN A 185 9.15 7.30 -5.93
C ASN A 185 7.84 7.87 -6.48
N PRO A 186 7.90 8.75 -7.50
CA PRO A 186 6.71 9.38 -8.07
C PRO A 186 5.69 8.39 -8.65
N ASP A 187 6.14 7.22 -9.11
CA ASP A 187 5.29 6.21 -9.76
C ASP A 187 4.57 5.27 -8.78
N ILE A 188 4.87 5.33 -7.47
CA ILE A 188 4.28 4.43 -6.48
C ILE A 188 2.77 4.60 -6.37
N GLN A 189 1.99 3.53 -6.26
CA GLN A 189 0.55 3.67 -6.03
C GLN A 189 0.26 3.80 -4.52
N VAL A 190 -0.55 4.78 -4.11
CA VAL A 190 -0.93 4.96 -2.69
C VAL A 190 -2.43 4.75 -2.54
N ILE A 191 -2.81 3.74 -1.78
CA ILE A 191 -4.21 3.34 -1.59
C ILE A 191 -4.51 3.30 -0.08
N LEU A 192 -5.26 4.29 0.39
CA LEU A 192 -5.64 4.40 1.79
C LEU A 192 -7.16 4.27 1.87
N MET A 193 -7.64 3.24 2.56
CA MET A 193 -9.07 3.12 2.83
C MET A 193 -9.35 3.52 4.27
N MET A 194 -10.29 4.44 4.47
CA MET A 194 -10.53 5.03 5.77
C MET A 194 -12.01 5.02 6.08
N LYS A 195 -12.35 4.95 7.36
CA LYS A 195 -13.70 5.28 7.80
C LYS A 195 -13.70 6.76 8.13
N GLU A 196 -14.56 7.55 7.49
CA GLU A 196 -14.67 8.97 7.82
C GLU A 196 -15.22 9.13 9.25
N ARG A 197 -14.48 9.84 10.10
CA ARG A 197 -14.79 10.05 11.53
C ARG A 197 -15.09 11.52 11.85
N SER A 198 -14.69 12.43 10.98
CA SER A 198 -15.05 13.84 11.01
C SER A 198 -15.31 14.30 9.57
N PRO A 199 -16.19 15.31 9.39
CA PRO A 199 -16.27 16.02 8.12
C PRO A 199 -14.86 16.45 7.72
N ASP A 200 -14.55 16.28 6.44
CA ASP A 200 -13.32 16.77 5.82
C ASP A 200 -12.04 16.00 6.14
N ALA A 201 -12.05 14.95 6.99
CA ALA A 201 -10.84 14.21 7.35
C ALA A 201 -10.07 13.64 6.14
N VAL A 202 -10.82 13.19 5.13
CA VAL A 202 -10.25 12.71 3.87
C VAL A 202 -9.69 13.87 3.05
N ALA A 203 -10.44 14.96 2.93
CA ALA A 203 -10.05 16.12 2.14
C ALA A 203 -8.80 16.80 2.73
N ASP A 204 -8.75 16.96 4.06
CA ASP A 204 -7.60 17.51 4.78
C ASP A 204 -6.34 16.66 4.56
N LEU A 205 -6.47 15.33 4.61
CA LEU A 205 -5.35 14.43 4.37
C LEU A 205 -4.84 14.55 2.93
N VAL A 206 -5.74 14.57 1.95
CA VAL A 206 -5.38 14.74 0.53
C VAL A 206 -4.69 16.10 0.32
N GLY A 207 -5.32 17.18 0.78
CA GLY A 207 -4.79 18.54 0.63
C GLY A 207 -3.42 18.73 1.29
N GLU A 208 -3.21 18.15 2.47
CA GLU A 208 -1.93 18.24 3.17
C GLU A 208 -0.83 17.41 2.48
N ILE A 209 -1.16 16.25 1.88
CA ILE A 209 -0.20 15.49 1.07
C ILE A 209 0.15 16.25 -0.21
N GLU A 210 -0.84 16.75 -0.94
CA GLU A 210 -0.64 17.51 -2.17
C GLU A 210 0.22 18.76 -1.92
N ARG A 211 -0.09 19.53 -0.88
CA ARG A 211 0.69 20.69 -0.46
C ARG A 211 2.17 20.32 -0.26
N LYS A 212 2.45 19.24 0.49
CA LYS A 212 3.83 18.77 0.76
C LYS A 212 4.55 18.26 -0.48
N VAL A 213 3.85 17.57 -1.39
CA VAL A 213 4.44 17.08 -2.64
C VAL A 213 4.77 18.26 -3.57
N ASN A 214 3.87 19.24 -3.66
CA ASN A 214 4.07 20.44 -4.49
C ASN A 214 5.21 21.34 -3.98
N GLU A 215 5.34 21.49 -2.66
CA GLU A 215 6.47 22.19 -2.04
C GLU A 215 7.81 21.47 -2.31
N GLY A 216 7.77 20.16 -2.57
CA GLY A 216 8.94 19.33 -2.88
C GLY A 216 9.36 19.26 -4.35
N LEU A 217 8.81 20.09 -5.25
CA LEU A 217 9.22 20.26 -6.66
C LEU A 217 9.12 19.00 -7.56
N CYS A 218 8.17 18.09 -7.33
CA CYS A 218 7.99 16.88 -8.16
C CYS A 218 6.76 16.96 -9.08
N ASN A 219 6.84 16.35 -10.27
CA ASN A 219 5.77 16.27 -11.29
C ASN A 219 4.38 15.91 -10.70
N ASN A 220 3.36 16.66 -11.14
CA ASN A 220 1.98 16.68 -10.62
C ASN A 220 1.13 15.40 -10.84
N ASN A 221 1.71 14.28 -11.29
CA ASN A 221 0.95 13.04 -11.48
C ASN A 221 0.96 12.23 -10.20
N PHE A 222 0.04 12.55 -9.31
CA PHE A 222 -0.15 11.83 -8.06
C PHE A 222 -1.59 11.34 -7.95
N THR A 223 -1.74 10.06 -7.62
CA THR A 223 -3.04 9.46 -7.33
C THR A 223 -2.99 8.89 -5.92
N VAL A 224 -3.77 9.47 -5.01
CA VAL A 224 -4.15 8.82 -3.76
C VAL A 224 -5.59 8.40 -3.90
N HIS A 225 -5.81 7.11 -3.82
CA HIS A 225 -7.17 6.62 -3.62
C HIS A 225 -7.45 6.66 -2.12
N VAL A 226 -8.03 7.76 -1.65
CA VAL A 226 -8.70 7.79 -0.34
C VAL A 226 -10.18 7.54 -0.55
N ARG A 227 -10.69 6.44 0.01
CA ARG A 227 -12.12 6.14 -0.05
C ARG A 227 -12.69 6.06 1.35
N ASP A 228 -13.79 6.77 1.56
CA ASP A 228 -14.66 6.56 2.71
C ASP A 228 -15.55 5.33 2.50
N VAL A 229 -15.74 4.58 3.58
CA VAL A 229 -16.57 3.38 3.61
C VAL A 229 -18.07 3.72 3.77
N ILE A 230 -18.43 4.95 4.16
CA ILE A 230 -19.82 5.32 4.44
C ILE A 230 -20.60 5.69 3.16
N GLN A 231 -19.93 6.11 2.07
CA GLN A 231 -20.62 6.47 0.82
C GLN A 231 -21.06 5.31 -0.09
N SER A 232 -20.74 4.03 0.20
CA SER A 232 -21.41 2.91 -0.48
C SER A 232 -22.81 2.65 0.13
N GLY A 233 -23.61 3.70 0.21
CA GLY A 233 -25.06 3.60 0.33
C GLY A 233 -25.63 3.34 -1.05
N VAL A 234 -25.68 2.07 -1.45
CA VAL A 234 -26.66 1.61 -2.44
C VAL A 234 -27.64 0.69 -1.69
N PRO A 235 -28.96 0.84 -1.87
CA PRO A 235 -29.99 -0.01 -1.27
C PRO A 235 -29.73 -1.52 -1.44
#